data_AF-A0A662PV31-F1
#
_entry.id   AF-A0A662PV31-F1
#
_cell.length_a   1.000
_cell.length_b   1.000
_cell.length_c   1.000
_cell.angle_alpha   90.00
_cell.angle_beta   90.00
_cell.angle_gamma   90.00
#
_symmetry.space_group_name_H-M   'P 1'
#
loop_
_entity.id
_entity.type
_entity.pdbx_description
1 polymer ?
#
loop_
_entity_poly.entity_id
_entity_poly.type
_entity_poly.pdbx_seq_one_letter_code
_entity_poly.pdbx_strand_id
1 'polypeptide(L)'
;MRDCRISSIELTYTCNLKLERMPMLIIDLEDGGQKHLIYDPLYGTAYEVNDFEYVSDTLDYWNIDSLDPNIDYFELPYSEVEELQYYGNRFDVIFDAGGYCLKIGGIFLDKVVAYEVPDEVFAQDLEDDVIRIINEIKAILATYSFKHVDPWRGYYEGKSAGGFIKVVEGWIGLGSSDPAVEKLAKVHKLEEEPPCTPILFVFPRSSNVCVTYFDVYVRKSDVEKFKNWFGDVDRFSFSEGINIRTTYDSA
;
A
#
# COMPACT_ATOMS: atom_id res chain seq x y z
N MET A 1 -18.11 17.39 -40.34
CA MET A 1 -18.17 17.31 -38.87
C MET A 1 -19.64 17.30 -38.49
N ARG A 2 -20.10 16.31 -37.71
CA ARG A 2 -21.45 16.35 -37.16
C ARG A 2 -21.47 17.46 -36.12
N ASP A 3 -22.47 18.34 -36.17
CA ASP A 3 -22.72 19.34 -35.14
C ASP A 3 -23.17 18.61 -33.86
N CYS A 4 -22.23 18.20 -33.01
CA CYS A 4 -22.56 17.71 -31.68
C CYS A 4 -22.94 18.91 -30.82
N ARG A 5 -24.18 18.90 -30.31
CA ARG A 5 -24.69 19.93 -29.41
C ARG A 5 -24.26 19.63 -28.00
N ILE A 6 -23.99 20.68 -27.24
CA ILE A 6 -23.63 20.61 -25.82
C ILE A 6 -24.93 20.43 -25.02
N SER A 7 -24.98 19.41 -24.17
CA SER A 7 -26.10 19.15 -23.25
C SER A 7 -25.88 19.83 -21.89
N SER A 8 -24.68 19.76 -21.33
CA SER A 8 -24.29 20.43 -20.08
C SER A 8 -22.83 20.85 -20.07
N ILE A 9 -22.54 21.84 -19.23
CA ILE A 9 -21.17 22.24 -18.88
C ILE A 9 -21.09 22.28 -17.35
N GLU A 10 -20.18 21.51 -16.78
CA GLU A 10 -19.86 21.52 -15.36
C GLU A 10 -18.46 22.11 -15.15
N LEU A 11 -18.33 23.01 -14.18
CA LEU A 11 -17.04 23.51 -13.72
C LEU A 11 -16.66 22.77 -12.44
N THR A 12 -15.54 22.06 -12.50
CA THR A 12 -14.90 21.42 -11.35
C THR A 12 -13.45 21.88 -11.25
N TYR A 13 -12.70 21.34 -10.30
CA TYR A 13 -11.29 21.65 -10.10
C TYR A 13 -10.47 20.38 -10.05
N THR A 14 -9.30 20.42 -10.68
CA THR A 14 -8.19 19.47 -10.55
C THR A 14 -6.96 20.21 -10.01
N CYS A 15 -5.79 19.59 -9.92
CA CYS A 15 -4.57 20.20 -9.39
C CYS A 15 -3.38 20.01 -10.34
N ASN A 16 -2.52 21.02 -10.47
CA ASN A 16 -1.25 20.89 -11.18
C ASN A 16 -0.19 20.18 -10.33
N LEU A 17 1.01 19.96 -10.89
CA LEU A 17 2.15 19.30 -10.23
C LEU A 17 2.60 19.97 -8.91
N LYS A 18 2.13 21.19 -8.61
CA LYS A 18 2.41 21.94 -7.38
C LYS A 18 1.21 21.99 -6.42
N LEU A 19 0.18 21.18 -6.66
CA LEU A 19 -1.08 21.17 -5.91
C LEU A 19 -1.85 22.51 -5.99
N GLU A 20 -1.61 23.30 -7.04
CA GLU A 20 -2.40 24.50 -7.29
C GLU A 20 -3.67 24.12 -8.06
N ARG A 21 -4.80 24.68 -7.61
CA ARG A 21 -6.11 24.40 -8.21
C ARG A 21 -6.15 24.83 -9.67
N MET A 22 -6.43 23.87 -10.55
CA MET A 22 -6.70 24.04 -11.96
C MET A 22 -8.20 23.92 -12.21
N PRO A 23 -8.88 24.94 -12.76
CA PRO A 23 -10.27 24.78 -13.16
C PRO A 23 -10.36 23.80 -14.35
N MET A 24 -11.32 22.87 -14.27
CA MET A 24 -11.64 21.90 -15.31
C MET A 24 -13.11 22.07 -15.72
N LEU A 25 -13.35 22.14 -17.03
CA LEU A 25 -14.68 22.14 -17.62
C LEU A 25 -14.98 20.75 -18.16
N ILE A 26 -16.05 20.15 -17.67
CA ILE A 26 -16.63 18.93 -18.21
C ILE A 26 -17.79 19.34 -19.12
N ILE A 27 -17.72 18.98 -20.39
CA ILE A 27 -18.71 19.32 -21.41
C ILE A 27 -19.37 18.03 -21.87
N ASP A 28 -20.62 17.85 -21.49
CA ASP A 28 -21.43 16.74 -21.96
C ASP A 28 -22.07 17.10 -23.30
N LEU A 29 -22.13 16.13 -24.20
CA LEU A 29 -22.71 16.26 -25.52
C LEU A 29 -24.05 15.52 -25.58
N GLU A 30 -24.99 15.99 -26.40
CA GLU A 30 -26.32 15.38 -26.58
C GLU A 30 -26.25 13.95 -27.15
N ASP A 31 -25.13 13.57 -27.77
CA ASP A 31 -24.88 12.21 -28.26
C ASP A 31 -24.34 11.24 -27.20
N GLY A 32 -24.18 11.73 -25.95
CA GLY A 32 -23.63 10.97 -24.82
C GLY A 32 -22.10 11.01 -24.73
N GLY A 33 -21.41 11.72 -25.64
CA GLY A 33 -19.99 11.98 -25.51
C GLY A 33 -19.69 13.00 -24.41
N GLN A 34 -18.48 12.94 -23.87
CA GLN A 34 -17.99 13.89 -22.88
C GLN A 34 -16.62 14.42 -23.28
N LYS A 35 -16.39 15.71 -23.09
CA LYS A 35 -15.09 16.37 -23.29
C LYS A 35 -14.66 17.05 -22.00
N HIS A 36 -13.38 16.99 -21.69
CA HIS A 36 -12.82 17.65 -20.51
C HIS A 36 -11.79 18.67 -20.95
N LEU A 37 -11.87 19.89 -20.46
CA LEU A 37 -10.92 20.97 -20.73
C LEU A 37 -10.32 21.44 -19.42
N ILE A 38 -9.00 21.32 -19.27
CA ILE A 38 -8.29 21.73 -18.06
C ILE A 38 -7.49 22.99 -18.38
N TYR A 39 -7.59 24.00 -17.52
CA TYR A 39 -6.73 25.18 -17.60
C TYR A 39 -5.65 25.12 -16.53
N ASP A 40 -4.38 25.09 -16.94
CA ASP A 40 -3.25 25.19 -16.04
C ASP A 40 -2.81 26.66 -15.88
N PRO A 41 -3.03 27.29 -14.72
CA PRO A 41 -2.62 28.66 -14.46
C PRO A 41 -1.09 28.83 -14.40
N LEU A 42 -0.32 27.75 -14.20
CA LEU A 42 1.14 27.78 -14.15
C LEU A 42 1.74 28.00 -15.55
N TYR A 43 1.13 27.38 -16.57
CA TYR A 43 1.56 27.51 -17.97
C TYR A 43 0.65 28.44 -18.80
N GLY A 44 -0.44 28.94 -18.21
CA GLY A 44 -1.40 29.83 -18.87
C GLY A 44 -2.08 29.20 -20.09
N THR A 45 -2.26 27.88 -20.10
CA THR A 45 -2.69 27.10 -21.27
C THR A 45 -3.87 26.20 -20.92
N ALA A 46 -4.77 25.98 -21.87
CA ALA A 46 -5.89 25.05 -21.75
C ALA A 46 -5.66 23.80 -22.62
N TYR A 47 -5.98 22.63 -22.10
CA TYR A 47 -5.77 21.33 -22.73
C TYR A 47 -7.07 20.53 -22.75
N GLU A 48 -7.33 19.81 -23.84
CA GLU A 48 -8.45 18.85 -23.93
C GLU A 48 -7.96 17.48 -23.49
N VAL A 49 -8.67 16.81 -22.57
CA VAL A 49 -8.34 15.46 -22.06
C VAL A 49 -8.70 14.39 -23.11
N ASN A 50 -8.22 14.57 -24.33
CA ASN A 50 -7.94 13.45 -25.23
C ASN A 50 -6.43 13.14 -25.24
N ASP A 51 -5.60 14.03 -24.67
CA ASP A 51 -4.14 14.05 -24.77
C ASP A 51 -3.40 13.86 -23.42
N PHE A 52 -4.10 13.44 -22.35
CA PHE A 52 -3.43 13.16 -21.07
C PHE A 52 -2.80 11.77 -21.07
N GLU A 53 -1.55 11.69 -21.52
CA GLU A 53 -0.60 10.79 -20.88
C GLU A 53 -0.46 11.25 -19.42
N TYR A 54 -0.83 10.37 -18.49
CA TYR A 54 -0.67 10.58 -17.05
C TYR A 54 0.77 11.04 -16.76
N VAL A 55 0.92 12.24 -16.17
CA VAL A 55 2.18 12.68 -15.57
C VAL A 55 1.87 13.11 -14.15
N SER A 56 1.97 12.15 -13.25
CA SER A 56 1.92 12.26 -11.80
C SER A 56 3.30 11.85 -11.27
N ASP A 57 4.25 12.78 -11.23
CA ASP A 57 5.68 12.55 -10.90
C ASP A 57 5.95 11.87 -9.54
N THR A 58 4.93 11.53 -8.73
CA THR A 58 5.08 10.76 -7.47
C THR A 58 4.44 9.36 -7.48
N LEU A 59 3.57 9.05 -8.46
CA LEU A 59 2.93 7.73 -8.64
C LEU A 59 3.15 7.16 -10.04
N ASP A 60 3.84 7.85 -10.95
CA ASP A 60 4.14 7.36 -12.31
C ASP A 60 4.95 6.06 -12.34
N TYR A 61 5.54 5.68 -11.20
CA TYR A 61 6.26 4.41 -10.99
C TYR A 61 5.49 3.38 -10.13
N TRP A 62 4.26 3.71 -9.74
CA TRP A 62 3.46 2.92 -8.83
C TRP A 62 2.37 2.16 -9.58
N ASN A 63 2.39 0.85 -9.43
CA ASN A 63 1.34 -0.02 -9.93
C ASN A 63 0.17 0.03 -8.95
N ILE A 64 -1.02 0.36 -9.47
CA ILE A 64 -2.26 0.44 -8.68
C ILE A 64 -3.11 -0.77 -9.01
N ASP A 65 -3.66 -1.40 -7.98
CA ASP A 65 -4.43 -2.63 -8.10
C ASP A 65 -5.55 -2.70 -7.05
N SER A 66 -6.53 -3.58 -7.31
CA SER A 66 -7.62 -3.85 -6.37
C SER A 66 -7.26 -4.98 -5.40
N LEU A 67 -7.68 -4.78 -4.15
CA LEU A 67 -7.76 -5.84 -3.14
C LEU A 67 -9.09 -6.59 -3.20
N ASP A 68 -10.06 -6.13 -4.00
CA ASP A 68 -11.30 -6.84 -4.27
C ASP A 68 -11.07 -7.83 -5.44
N PRO A 69 -11.13 -9.15 -5.20
CA PRO A 69 -10.84 -10.15 -6.23
C PRO A 69 -11.87 -10.17 -7.37
N ASN A 70 -12.95 -9.40 -7.27
CA ASN A 70 -13.98 -9.29 -8.31
C ASN A 70 -13.76 -8.10 -9.25
N ILE A 71 -12.71 -7.30 -9.05
CA ILE A 71 -12.43 -6.12 -9.85
C ILE A 71 -11.18 -6.37 -10.70
N ASP A 72 -11.38 -6.58 -12.00
CA ASP A 72 -10.30 -6.82 -12.98
C ASP A 72 -9.65 -5.53 -13.51
N TYR A 73 -10.31 -4.38 -13.35
CA TYR A 73 -9.83 -3.07 -13.79
C TYR A 73 -10.18 -2.02 -12.75
N PHE A 74 -9.18 -1.23 -12.34
CA PHE A 74 -9.29 -0.33 -11.21
C PHE A 74 -8.74 1.06 -11.56
N GLU A 75 -9.62 2.06 -11.60
CA GLU A 75 -9.27 3.48 -11.69
C GLU A 75 -9.65 4.18 -10.39
N LEU A 76 -8.76 5.02 -9.86
CA LEU A 76 -9.01 5.79 -8.65
C LEU A 76 -9.28 7.26 -8.95
N PRO A 77 -10.40 7.82 -8.46
CA PRO A 77 -10.56 9.27 -8.38
C PRO A 77 -9.42 9.93 -7.60
N TYR A 78 -9.00 11.14 -7.98
CA TYR A 78 -7.89 11.86 -7.34
C TYR A 78 -8.03 12.00 -5.82
N SER A 79 -9.24 12.25 -5.32
CA SER A 79 -9.51 12.31 -3.89
C SER A 79 -9.17 11.02 -3.16
N GLU A 80 -9.38 9.87 -3.80
CA GLU A 80 -9.04 8.56 -3.24
C GLU A 80 -7.53 8.28 -3.34
N VAL A 81 -6.84 8.86 -4.33
CA VAL A 81 -5.38 8.82 -4.44
C VAL A 81 -4.71 9.62 -3.32
N GLU A 82 -5.17 10.85 -3.06
CA GLU A 82 -4.71 11.64 -1.91
C GLU A 82 -5.01 10.89 -0.60
N GLU A 83 -6.20 10.28 -0.51
CA GLU A 83 -6.56 9.53 0.68
C GLU A 83 -5.63 8.33 0.89
N LEU A 84 -5.31 7.58 -0.16
CA LEU A 84 -4.34 6.50 -0.12
C LEU A 84 -2.95 6.99 0.28
N GLN A 85 -2.47 8.11 -0.26
CA GLN A 85 -1.13 8.63 0.06
C GLN A 85 -0.99 9.10 1.51
N TYR A 86 -1.98 9.83 2.03
CA TYR A 86 -1.94 10.39 3.39
C TYR A 86 -2.46 9.44 4.46
N TYR A 87 -3.40 8.57 4.08
CA TYR A 87 -4.15 7.70 4.98
C TYR A 87 -4.04 6.21 4.62
N GLY A 88 -3.17 5.81 3.71
CA GLY A 88 -2.89 4.40 3.50
C GLY A 88 -2.01 3.80 4.60
N ASN A 89 -2.23 2.52 4.88
CA ASN A 89 -1.30 1.69 5.63
C ASN A 89 -0.11 1.34 4.73
N ARG A 90 1.10 1.26 5.29
CA ARG A 90 2.28 0.89 4.50
C ARG A 90 2.56 -0.60 4.61
N PHE A 91 3.17 -1.16 3.59
CA PHE A 91 3.71 -2.51 3.64
C PHE A 91 5.03 -2.59 2.89
N ASP A 92 5.80 -3.61 3.23
CA ASP A 92 6.99 -4.03 2.49
C ASP A 92 7.01 -5.54 2.42
N VAL A 93 7.20 -6.10 1.23
CA VAL A 93 7.43 -7.55 1.06
C VAL A 93 8.86 -7.79 0.62
N ILE A 94 9.54 -8.70 1.31
CA ILE A 94 10.88 -9.17 0.99
C ILE A 94 10.77 -10.60 0.50
N PHE A 95 11.33 -10.90 -0.68
CA PHE A 95 11.25 -12.23 -1.28
C PHE A 95 12.46 -12.52 -2.16
N ASP A 96 12.68 -13.81 -2.44
CA ASP A 96 13.72 -14.26 -3.37
C ASP A 96 13.10 -14.41 -4.77
N ALA A 97 13.73 -13.77 -5.76
CA ALA A 97 13.41 -13.89 -7.17
C ALA A 97 14.71 -14.11 -7.96
N GLY A 98 14.83 -15.26 -8.61
CA GLY A 98 16.01 -15.58 -9.42
C GLY A 98 17.34 -15.62 -8.66
N GLY A 99 17.33 -15.82 -7.33
CA GLY A 99 18.53 -15.78 -6.49
C GLY A 99 18.89 -14.38 -5.98
N TYR A 100 18.02 -13.39 -6.21
CA TYR A 100 18.13 -12.03 -5.70
C TYR A 100 17.08 -11.80 -4.62
N CYS A 101 17.51 -11.23 -3.49
CA CYS A 101 16.59 -10.78 -2.45
C CYS A 101 16.05 -9.40 -2.83
N LEU A 102 14.77 -9.35 -3.20
CA LEU A 102 14.07 -8.13 -3.58
C LEU A 102 13.18 -7.63 -2.45
N LYS A 103 12.99 -6.31 -2.41
CA LYS A 103 12.05 -5.65 -1.51
C LYS A 103 11.10 -4.77 -2.34
N ILE A 104 9.80 -5.00 -2.17
CA ILE A 104 8.75 -4.20 -2.79
C ILE A 104 7.99 -3.47 -1.69
N GLY A 105 7.99 -2.14 -1.75
CA GLY A 105 7.26 -1.28 -0.86
C GLY A 105 5.94 -0.83 -1.48
N GLY A 106 4.95 -0.59 -0.65
CA GLY A 106 3.68 -0.06 -1.10
C GLY A 106 2.79 0.47 0.00
N ILE A 107 1.61 0.92 -0.41
CA ILE A 107 0.59 1.53 0.41
C ILE A 107 -0.76 0.88 0.07
N PHE A 108 -1.60 0.66 1.06
CA PHE A 108 -2.95 0.14 0.84
C PHE A 108 -3.97 0.83 1.75
N LEU A 109 -5.19 0.98 1.24
CA LEU A 109 -6.33 1.53 1.96
C LEU A 109 -7.60 0.88 1.44
N ASP A 110 -8.42 0.35 2.35
CA ASP A 110 -9.67 -0.34 2.04
C ASP A 110 -9.53 -1.40 0.94
N LYS A 111 -9.96 -1.09 -0.28
CA LYS A 111 -9.96 -2.01 -1.43
C LYS A 111 -8.80 -1.78 -2.39
N VAL A 112 -7.82 -0.99 -2.01
CA VAL A 112 -6.82 -0.43 -2.92
C VAL A 112 -5.44 -0.78 -2.43
N VAL A 113 -4.57 -1.16 -3.36
CA VAL A 113 -3.13 -1.25 -3.13
C VAL A 113 -2.39 -0.51 -4.23
N ALA A 114 -1.35 0.22 -3.85
CA ALA A 114 -0.39 0.81 -4.76
C ALA A 114 1.02 0.41 -4.33
N TYR A 115 1.87 -0.01 -5.27
CA TYR A 115 3.21 -0.50 -4.97
C TYR A 115 4.22 -0.11 -6.04
N GLU A 116 5.46 0.06 -5.62
CA GLU A 116 6.56 0.45 -6.49
C GLU A 116 7.34 -0.78 -6.96
N VAL A 117 7.58 -0.87 -8.26
CA VAL A 117 8.45 -1.91 -8.83
C VAL A 117 9.80 -1.26 -9.16
N PRO A 118 10.89 -1.65 -8.47
CA PRO A 118 12.22 -1.09 -8.71
C PRO A 118 12.68 -1.33 -10.14
N ASP A 119 13.37 -0.35 -10.74
CA ASP A 119 13.93 -0.44 -12.10
C ASP A 119 14.80 -1.70 -12.32
N GLU A 120 15.46 -2.15 -11.25
CA GLU A 120 16.32 -3.34 -11.22
C GLU A 120 15.56 -4.64 -11.54
N VAL A 121 14.25 -4.68 -11.28
CA VAL A 121 13.35 -5.79 -11.62
C VAL A 121 13.19 -5.90 -13.13
N PHE A 122 12.93 -4.78 -13.81
CA PHE A 122 12.75 -4.75 -15.26
C PHE A 122 14.04 -5.11 -16.00
N ALA A 123 15.19 -4.69 -15.47
CA ALA A 123 16.49 -5.04 -16.04
C ALA A 123 16.81 -6.55 -15.96
N GLN A 124 16.14 -7.29 -15.07
CA GLN A 124 16.41 -8.70 -14.77
C GLN A 124 15.27 -9.64 -15.18
N ASP A 125 14.22 -9.13 -15.84
CA ASP A 125 13.05 -9.91 -16.30
C ASP A 125 12.32 -10.61 -15.14
N LEU A 126 12.19 -9.93 -13.99
CA LEU A 126 11.60 -10.46 -12.75
C LEU A 126 10.15 -9.99 -12.50
N GLU A 127 9.49 -9.44 -13.53
CA GLU A 127 8.14 -8.85 -13.42
C GLU A 127 7.10 -9.89 -12.97
N ASP A 128 7.13 -11.09 -13.56
CA ASP A 128 6.22 -12.19 -13.22
C ASP A 128 6.34 -12.60 -11.74
N ASP A 129 7.54 -12.57 -11.16
CA ASP A 129 7.76 -12.87 -9.75
C ASP A 129 7.18 -11.78 -8.84
N VAL A 130 7.28 -10.51 -9.24
CA VAL A 130 6.64 -9.39 -8.53
C VAL A 130 5.13 -9.52 -8.58
N ILE A 131 4.55 -9.73 -9.77
CA ILE A 131 3.09 -9.90 -9.93
C ILE A 131 2.60 -11.08 -9.09
N ARG A 132 3.32 -12.21 -9.12
CA ARG A 132 3.01 -13.39 -8.31
C ARG A 132 3.00 -13.06 -6.82
N ILE A 133 4.06 -12.43 -6.29
CA ILE A 133 4.13 -12.18 -4.84
C ILE A 133 3.11 -11.14 -4.39
N ILE A 134 2.85 -10.09 -5.19
CA ILE A 134 1.81 -9.11 -4.90
C ILE A 134 0.45 -9.81 -4.80
N ASN A 135 0.11 -10.65 -5.79
CA ASN A 135 -1.14 -11.41 -5.77
C ASN A 135 -1.26 -12.35 -4.55
N GLU A 136 -0.16 -12.96 -4.12
CA GLU A 136 -0.15 -13.78 -2.89
C GLU A 136 -0.47 -12.94 -1.64
N ILE A 137 0.09 -11.74 -1.50
CA ILE A 137 -0.08 -10.91 -0.29
C ILE A 137 -1.39 -10.10 -0.28
N LYS A 138 -2.03 -9.85 -1.43
CA LYS A 138 -3.32 -9.13 -1.51
C LYS A 138 -4.37 -9.70 -0.57
N ALA A 139 -4.43 -11.03 -0.46
CA ALA A 139 -5.37 -11.71 0.44
C ALA A 139 -5.18 -11.31 1.92
N ILE A 140 -3.96 -10.97 2.33
CA ILE A 140 -3.63 -10.48 3.67
C ILE A 140 -3.98 -9.01 3.80
N LEU A 141 -3.56 -8.18 2.82
CA LEU A 141 -3.83 -6.74 2.83
C LEU A 141 -5.34 -6.46 2.90
N ALA A 142 -6.15 -7.25 2.19
CA ALA A 142 -7.61 -7.19 2.19
C ALA A 142 -8.26 -7.52 3.56
N THR A 143 -7.53 -8.11 4.50
CA THR A 143 -8.07 -8.42 5.83
C THR A 143 -8.07 -7.22 6.79
N TYR A 144 -7.30 -6.18 6.46
CA TYR A 144 -7.14 -5.03 7.34
C TYR A 144 -8.41 -4.20 7.39
N SER A 145 -8.82 -3.85 8.61
CA SER A 145 -9.96 -2.97 8.83
C SER A 145 -9.72 -2.07 10.03
N PHE A 146 -10.27 -0.85 9.99
CA PHE A 146 -10.20 0.06 11.12
C PHE A 146 -11.11 -0.42 12.26
N LYS A 147 -10.54 -0.57 13.45
CA LYS A 147 -11.24 -0.90 14.69
C LYS A 147 -11.37 0.36 15.54
N HIS A 148 -12.61 0.78 15.76
CA HIS A 148 -12.90 1.89 16.67
C HIS A 148 -12.70 1.44 18.12
N VAL A 149 -11.88 2.20 18.85
CA VAL A 149 -11.79 2.14 20.32
C VAL A 149 -12.81 3.11 20.94
N ASP A 150 -13.03 4.25 20.29
CA ASP A 150 -14.07 5.22 20.60
C ASP A 150 -14.49 5.97 19.30
N PRO A 151 -15.39 6.97 19.35
CA PRO A 151 -15.89 7.62 18.14
C PRO A 151 -14.83 8.34 17.27
N TRP A 152 -13.65 8.66 17.81
CA TRP A 152 -12.59 9.38 17.08
C TRP A 152 -11.22 8.67 17.13
N ARG A 153 -11.08 7.61 17.93
CA ARG A 153 -9.86 6.80 18.03
C ARG A 153 -10.09 5.36 17.60
N GLY A 154 -9.05 4.80 17.00
CA GLY A 154 -9.00 3.40 16.58
C GLY A 154 -7.64 3.02 16.05
N TYR A 155 -7.57 1.81 15.49
CA TYR A 155 -6.37 1.24 14.89
C TYR A 155 -6.74 0.25 13.80
N TYR A 156 -5.85 0.06 12.83
CA TYR A 156 -6.00 -0.97 11.81
C TYR A 156 -5.53 -2.32 12.35
N GLU A 157 -6.30 -3.36 12.04
CA GLU A 157 -6.01 -4.75 12.43
C GLU A 157 -6.20 -5.67 11.22
N GLY A 158 -5.17 -6.46 10.90
CA GLY A 158 -5.19 -7.50 9.87
C GLY A 158 -5.20 -8.91 10.46
N LYS A 159 -5.40 -9.93 9.62
CA LYS A 159 -5.49 -11.35 9.98
C LYS A 159 -4.65 -12.21 9.05
N SER A 160 -4.33 -13.42 9.51
CA SER A 160 -3.73 -14.47 8.66
C SER A 160 -4.66 -14.83 7.49
N ALA A 161 -4.13 -14.90 6.27
CA ALA A 161 -4.88 -15.21 5.04
C ALA A 161 -3.93 -15.65 3.92
N GLY A 162 -4.46 -16.21 2.83
CA GLY A 162 -3.68 -16.51 1.62
C GLY A 162 -2.52 -17.50 1.82
N GLY A 163 -2.59 -18.38 2.83
CA GLY A 163 -1.48 -19.28 3.17
C GLY A 163 -0.37 -18.64 3.99
N PHE A 164 -0.50 -17.36 4.35
CA PHE A 164 0.37 -16.66 5.28
C PHE A 164 -0.21 -16.65 6.69
N ILE A 165 0.69 -16.69 7.66
CA ILE A 165 0.39 -16.62 9.08
C ILE A 165 1.03 -15.35 9.64
N LYS A 166 0.26 -14.57 10.40
CA LYS A 166 0.78 -13.47 11.19
C LYS A 166 1.68 -14.05 12.29
N VAL A 167 2.98 -13.89 12.17
CA VAL A 167 3.95 -14.39 13.16
C VAL A 167 4.35 -13.32 14.16
N VAL A 168 4.13 -12.05 13.85
CA VAL A 168 4.31 -10.95 14.81
C VAL A 168 3.12 -10.00 14.70
N GLU A 169 2.54 -9.68 15.84
CA GLU A 169 1.61 -8.58 16.06
C GLU A 169 2.25 -7.63 17.06
N GLY A 170 2.61 -6.42 16.63
CA GLY A 170 3.50 -5.56 17.40
C GLY A 170 2.97 -4.14 17.61
N TRP A 171 2.88 -3.72 18.86
CA TRP A 171 2.78 -2.30 19.25
C TRP A 171 4.14 -1.87 19.78
N ILE A 172 4.76 -0.87 19.15
CA ILE A 172 6.06 -0.32 19.58
C ILE A 172 5.84 1.09 20.09
N GLY A 173 6.06 1.32 21.38
CA GLY A 173 6.13 2.67 21.94
C GLY A 173 7.35 3.46 21.46
N LEU A 174 7.21 4.79 21.37
CA LEU A 174 8.34 5.69 21.14
C LEU A 174 9.46 5.43 22.16
N GLY A 175 10.68 5.17 21.68
CA GLY A 175 11.87 4.94 22.51
C GLY A 175 12.12 3.47 22.92
N SER A 176 11.36 2.53 22.35
CA SER A 176 11.63 1.09 22.48
C SER A 176 13.04 0.71 21.97
N SER A 177 13.81 -0.01 22.80
CA SER A 177 15.13 -0.58 22.44
C SER A 177 15.12 -2.12 22.47
N ASP A 178 14.03 -2.72 22.01
CA ASP A 178 13.86 -4.17 22.05
C ASP A 178 14.76 -4.87 20.99
N PRO A 179 15.62 -5.83 21.39
CA PRO A 179 16.47 -6.56 20.46
C PRO A 179 15.72 -7.29 19.34
N ALA A 180 14.48 -7.72 19.57
CA ALA A 180 13.65 -8.36 18.56
C ALA A 180 13.22 -7.36 17.47
N VAL A 181 12.91 -6.13 17.87
CA VAL A 181 12.61 -5.04 16.93
C VAL A 181 13.85 -4.66 16.12
N GLU A 182 15.02 -4.56 16.76
CA GLU A 182 16.28 -4.31 16.06
C GLU A 182 16.59 -5.40 15.02
N LYS A 183 16.35 -6.67 15.38
CA LYS A 183 16.56 -7.81 14.49
C LYS A 183 15.62 -7.79 13.28
N LEU A 184 14.34 -7.49 13.48
CA LEU A 184 13.39 -7.31 12.38
C LEU A 184 13.75 -6.10 11.51
N ALA A 185 14.21 -5.01 12.12
CA ALA A 185 14.63 -3.81 11.39
C ALA A 185 15.84 -4.10 10.48
N LYS A 186 16.80 -4.92 10.92
CA LYS A 186 17.93 -5.33 10.06
C LYS A 186 17.49 -6.17 8.88
N VAL A 187 16.59 -7.13 9.07
CA VAL A 187 16.00 -7.89 7.96
C VAL A 187 15.22 -6.97 7.02
N HIS A 188 14.40 -6.07 7.56
CA HIS A 188 13.63 -5.10 6.78
C HIS A 188 14.51 -4.17 5.93
N LYS A 189 15.71 -3.84 6.41
CA LYS A 189 16.72 -3.04 5.71
C LYS A 189 17.67 -3.86 4.82
N LEU A 190 17.48 -5.18 4.75
CA LEU A 190 18.38 -6.11 4.04
C LEU A 190 19.83 -6.06 4.56
N GLU A 191 20.03 -5.68 5.81
CA GLU A 191 21.34 -5.74 6.50
C GLU A 191 21.66 -7.15 7.01
N GLU A 192 20.63 -8.00 7.15
CA GLU A 192 20.74 -9.42 7.49
C GLU A 192 19.87 -10.25 6.51
N GLU A 193 20.32 -11.47 6.20
CA GLU A 193 19.56 -12.38 5.33
C GLU A 193 18.24 -12.77 5.99
N PRO A 194 17.09 -12.69 5.28
CA PRO A 194 15.81 -13.07 5.83
C PRO A 194 15.79 -14.58 6.14
N PRO A 195 15.24 -15.00 7.30
CA PRO A 195 15.21 -16.41 7.68
C PRO A 195 14.39 -17.27 6.73
N CYS A 196 13.42 -16.69 6.05
CA CYS A 196 12.57 -17.33 5.06
C CYS A 196 12.14 -16.28 4.05
N THR A 197 11.66 -16.70 2.89
CA THR A 197 11.07 -15.80 1.89
C THR A 197 9.80 -16.44 1.36
N PRO A 198 8.74 -15.67 1.12
CA PRO A 198 8.58 -14.24 1.39
C PRO A 198 8.35 -13.89 2.87
N ILE A 199 8.70 -12.67 3.27
CA ILE A 199 8.30 -12.03 4.53
C ILE A 199 7.57 -10.73 4.20
N LEU A 200 6.36 -10.58 4.71
CA LEU A 200 5.57 -9.36 4.58
C LEU A 200 5.59 -8.60 5.90
N PHE A 201 6.04 -7.36 5.83
CA PHE A 201 5.92 -6.37 6.89
C PHE A 201 4.74 -5.47 6.56
N VAL A 202 3.86 -5.24 7.53
CA VAL A 202 2.77 -4.28 7.41
C VAL A 202 2.89 -3.29 8.55
N PHE A 203 2.73 -2.00 8.26
CA PHE A 203 2.78 -0.90 9.22
C PHE A 203 1.39 -0.26 9.29
N PRO A 204 0.44 -0.89 10.02
CA PRO A 204 -0.91 -0.38 10.10
C PRO A 204 -0.93 0.92 10.91
N ARG A 205 -1.85 1.80 10.54
CA ARG A 205 -2.02 3.08 11.22
C ARG A 205 -2.80 2.92 12.50
N SER A 206 -2.52 3.82 13.43
CA SER A 206 -3.26 3.98 14.67
C SER A 206 -3.47 5.45 14.98
N SER A 207 -4.57 5.75 15.67
CA SER A 207 -4.84 7.07 16.22
C SER A 207 -3.92 7.44 17.40
N ASN A 208 -3.16 6.47 17.94
CA ASN A 208 -2.22 6.72 19.03
C ASN A 208 -0.86 7.19 18.48
N VAL A 209 -0.59 8.49 18.61
CA VAL A 209 0.64 9.14 18.13
C VAL A 209 1.92 8.70 18.87
N CYS A 210 1.79 8.00 20.00
CA CYS A 210 2.93 7.57 20.81
C CYS A 210 3.36 6.12 20.52
N VAL A 211 2.71 5.44 19.57
CA VAL A 211 3.02 4.06 19.21
C VAL A 211 3.03 3.91 17.68
N THR A 212 3.92 3.04 17.21
CA THR A 212 3.91 2.53 15.85
C THR A 212 3.45 1.08 15.89
N TYR A 213 2.57 0.69 14.97
CA TYR A 213 2.18 -0.70 14.84
C TYR A 213 2.95 -1.32 13.70
N PHE A 214 3.26 -2.60 13.87
CA PHE A 214 3.81 -3.40 12.81
C PHE A 214 3.33 -4.85 12.97
N ASP A 215 2.99 -5.46 11.85
CA ASP A 215 2.68 -6.89 11.76
C ASP A 215 3.70 -7.55 10.82
N VAL A 216 4.08 -8.79 11.11
CA VAL A 216 4.94 -9.59 10.23
C VAL A 216 4.22 -10.88 9.88
N TYR A 217 4.19 -11.19 8.58
CA TYR A 217 3.60 -12.39 8.04
C TYR A 217 4.64 -13.21 7.27
N VAL A 218 4.55 -14.52 7.41
CA VAL A 218 5.34 -15.50 6.64
C VAL A 218 4.41 -16.60 6.16
N ARG A 219 4.81 -17.37 5.14
CA ARG A 219 4.04 -18.53 4.71
C ARG A 219 3.93 -19.56 5.84
N LYS A 220 2.80 -20.28 5.89
CA LYS A 220 2.53 -21.31 6.90
C LYS A 220 3.65 -22.38 6.97
N SER A 221 4.24 -22.72 5.83
CA SER A 221 5.38 -23.66 5.73
C SER A 221 6.65 -23.18 6.41
N ASP A 222 6.83 -21.85 6.52
CA ASP A 222 8.06 -21.22 6.97
C ASP A 222 8.01 -20.77 8.43
N VAL A 223 6.87 -20.95 9.11
CA VAL A 223 6.67 -20.56 10.51
C VAL A 223 7.75 -21.15 11.42
N GLU A 224 8.07 -22.44 11.29
CA GLU A 224 9.09 -23.07 12.14
C GLU A 224 10.51 -22.55 11.83
N LYS A 225 10.80 -22.22 10.57
CA LYS A 225 12.07 -21.61 10.18
C LYS A 225 12.20 -20.20 10.77
N PHE A 226 11.14 -19.40 10.67
CA PHE A 226 11.05 -18.08 11.26
C PHE A 226 11.19 -18.13 12.79
N LYS A 227 10.48 -19.05 13.46
CA LYS A 227 10.57 -19.24 14.92
C LYS A 227 11.99 -19.54 15.39
N ASN A 228 12.64 -20.51 14.76
CA ASN A 228 14.01 -20.91 15.12
C ASN A 228 14.99 -19.75 14.97
N TRP A 229 14.78 -18.89 13.97
CA TRP A 229 15.56 -17.69 13.81
C TRP A 229 15.18 -16.61 14.82
N PHE A 230 13.90 -16.25 14.94
CA PHE A 230 13.43 -15.09 15.72
C PHE A 230 13.65 -15.29 17.22
N GLY A 231 13.50 -16.52 17.71
CA GLY A 231 13.54 -16.89 19.12
C GLY A 231 12.14 -17.04 19.71
N ASP A 232 12.05 -17.57 20.94
CA ASP A 232 10.78 -17.78 21.63
C ASP A 232 10.31 -16.47 22.28
N VAL A 233 9.25 -15.86 21.73
CA VAL A 233 8.82 -14.47 22.03
C VAL A 233 7.58 -14.43 22.93
N ASP A 234 7.11 -15.57 23.42
CA ASP A 234 5.99 -15.68 24.37
C ASP A 234 6.29 -15.04 25.76
N ARG A 235 7.43 -14.35 25.94
CA ARG A 235 7.91 -13.74 27.19
C ARG A 235 8.03 -12.22 27.18
N PHE A 236 7.62 -11.51 26.13
CA PHE A 236 7.86 -10.06 26.08
C PHE A 236 6.93 -9.27 27.03
N SER A 237 7.58 -8.53 27.93
CA SER A 237 6.99 -7.94 29.13
C SER A 237 6.41 -6.55 28.86
N PHE A 238 5.19 -6.33 29.37
CA PHE A 238 4.45 -5.07 29.46
C PHE A 238 5.22 -3.87 30.06
N SER A 239 6.43 -4.08 30.60
CA SER A 239 7.17 -3.07 31.35
C SER A 239 7.76 -1.94 30.50
N GLU A 240 7.92 -2.10 29.18
CA GLU A 240 8.55 -1.10 28.30
C GLU A 240 7.64 -0.54 27.19
N GLY A 241 6.33 -0.81 27.26
CA GLY A 241 5.36 -0.27 26.29
C GLY A 241 5.36 -0.95 24.92
N ILE A 242 5.90 -2.17 24.84
CA ILE A 242 5.92 -3.01 23.64
C ILE A 242 5.06 -4.25 23.88
N ASN A 243 4.15 -4.56 22.95
CA ASN A 243 3.41 -5.81 22.95
C ASN A 243 3.65 -6.50 21.61
N ILE A 244 4.62 -7.42 21.59
CA ILE A 244 4.86 -8.32 20.45
C ILE A 244 4.20 -9.65 20.80
N ARG A 245 3.10 -9.96 20.12
CA ARG A 245 2.44 -11.26 20.22
C ARG A 245 2.72 -12.07 18.97
N THR A 246 3.17 -13.29 19.18
CA THR A 246 3.27 -14.29 18.14
C THR A 246 1.93 -15.03 18.02
N THR A 247 1.11 -14.67 17.04
CA THR A 247 -0.23 -15.25 16.85
C THR A 247 -0.17 -16.48 15.93
N TYR A 248 -0.01 -17.67 16.50
CA TYR A 248 -0.11 -18.90 15.72
C TYR A 248 -1.55 -19.38 15.70
N ASP A 249 -2.36 -18.87 14.77
CA ASP A 249 -3.67 -19.48 14.54
C ASP A 249 -3.47 -20.90 14.00
N SER A 250 -3.69 -21.88 14.88
CA SER A 250 -3.76 -23.29 14.52
C SER A 250 -5.05 -23.52 13.75
N ALA A 251 -4.99 -23.32 12.43
CA ALA A 251 -5.97 -23.86 11.48
C ALA A 251 -5.51 -25.23 10.97
#